data_AF-A0A949LTR7-F1
#
_entry.id   AF-A0A949LTR7-F1
#
_cell.length_a   1.000
_cell.length_b   1.000
_cell.length_c   1.000
_cell.angle_alpha   90.00
_cell.angle_beta   90.00
_cell.angle_gamma   90.00
#
_symmetry.space_group_name_H-M   'P 1'
#
loop_
_entity.id
_entity.type
_entity.pdbx_description
1 polymer ?
#
loop_
_entity_poly.entity_id
_entity_poly.type
_entity_poly.pdbx_seq_one_letter_code
_entity_poly.pdbx_strand_id
1 'polypeptide(L)'
;MIIFRGWGSLVFFVPFFWIFALIGISIGMNYHETDPAALDVMMYRGGALALALSAFTLWPICNYRARVAPGVDTFSFIPMRYWTWVALAGAIGLLGWSFFAT
;
A
#
# COMPACT_ATOMS: atom_id res chain seq x y z
N MET A 1 -8.73 0.82 -23.29
CA MET A 1 -7.80 0.05 -22.44
C MET A 1 -8.22 0.29 -20.99
N ILE A 2 -8.92 -0.66 -20.38
CA ILE A 2 -9.48 -0.44 -19.03
C ILE A 2 -8.34 -0.64 -18.03
N ILE A 3 -7.85 0.46 -17.44
CA ILE A 3 -6.77 0.46 -16.44
C ILE A 3 -7.12 -0.44 -15.23
N PHE A 4 -8.41 -0.68 -14.99
CA PHE A 4 -8.93 -1.52 -13.92
C PHE A 4 -9.84 -2.61 -14.47
N ARG A 5 -9.44 -3.88 -14.46
CA ARG A 5 -10.33 -4.98 -14.86
C ARG A 5 -10.68 -5.84 -13.67
N GLY A 6 -11.98 -6.00 -13.43
CA GLY A 6 -12.51 -6.81 -12.33
C GLY A 6 -12.08 -6.28 -10.97
N TRP A 7 -11.47 -7.14 -10.16
CA TRP A 7 -11.01 -6.82 -8.81
C TRP A 7 -9.69 -6.03 -8.78
N GLY A 8 -9.12 -5.70 -9.95
CA GLY A 8 -7.91 -4.89 -10.07
C GLY A 8 -8.02 -3.49 -9.44
N SER A 9 -9.23 -2.94 -9.29
CA SER A 9 -9.44 -1.66 -8.59
C SER A 9 -9.07 -1.71 -7.11
N LEU A 10 -9.16 -2.86 -6.44
CA LEU A 10 -8.76 -2.99 -5.04
C LEU A 10 -7.28 -2.70 -4.81
N VAL A 11 -6.44 -2.96 -5.80
CA VAL A 11 -5.01 -2.66 -5.74
C VAL A 11 -4.76 -1.16 -5.56
N PHE A 12 -5.67 -0.30 -6.03
CA PHE A 12 -5.60 1.13 -5.83
C PHE A 12 -6.31 1.56 -4.54
N PHE A 13 -7.53 1.08 -4.30
CA PHE A 13 -8.33 1.52 -3.16
C PHE A 13 -7.78 1.08 -1.80
N VAL A 14 -7.18 -0.11 -1.71
CA VAL A 14 -6.67 -0.64 -0.44
C VAL A 14 -5.48 0.19 0.10
N PRO A 15 -4.43 0.50 -0.70
CA PRO A 15 -3.40 1.45 -0.29
C PRO A 15 -3.92 2.82 0.09
N PHE A 16 -4.82 3.39 -0.71
CA PHE A 16 -5.42 4.68 -0.40
C PHE A 16 -6.17 4.67 0.94
N PHE A 17 -6.95 3.61 1.20
CA PHE A 17 -7.64 3.43 2.48
C PHE A 17 -6.65 3.41 3.66
N TRP A 18 -5.57 2.63 3.58
CA TRP A 18 -4.59 2.55 4.67
C TRP A 18 -3.84 3.86 4.89
N ILE A 19 -3.52 4.60 3.83
CA ILE A 19 -2.90 5.93 3.94
C ILE A 19 -3.84 6.88 4.70
N PHE A 20 -5.11 6.99 4.29
CA PHE A 20 -6.07 7.86 4.96
C PHE A 20 -6.39 7.41 6.38
N ALA A 21 -6.43 6.10 6.65
CA ALA A 21 -6.62 5.57 7.99
C ALA A 21 -5.47 5.96 8.92
N LEU A 22 -4.22 5.85 8.46
CA LEU A 22 -3.05 6.25 9.25
C LEU A 22 -3.01 7.76 9.49
N ILE A 23 -3.33 8.58 8.48
CA ILE A 23 -3.48 10.03 8.65
C ILE A 23 -4.55 10.35 9.70
N GLY A 24 -5.72 9.69 9.62
CA GLY A 24 -6.79 9.85 10.59
C GLY A 24 -6.39 9.47 12.01
N ILE A 25 -5.62 8.39 12.18
CA ILE A 25 -5.06 7.97 13.48
C ILE A 25 -4.10 9.04 14.01
N SER A 26 -3.19 9.56 13.19
CA SER A 26 -2.25 10.61 13.59
C SER A 26 -2.97 11.87 14.07
N ILE A 27 -4.00 12.31 13.33
CA ILE A 27 -4.85 13.44 13.72
C ILE A 27 -5.57 13.15 15.04
N GLY A 28 -6.19 11.97 15.18
CA GLY A 28 -6.93 11.58 16.39
C GLY A 28 -6.04 11.46 17.64
N MET A 29 -4.76 11.12 17.46
CA MET A 29 -3.76 11.08 18.53
C MET A 29 -3.16 12.46 18.84
N ASN A 30 -3.58 13.52 18.15
CA ASN A 30 -2.95 14.84 18.18
C ASN A 30 -1.44 14.81 17.94
N TYR A 31 -0.94 13.84 17.16
CA TYR A 31 0.48 13.74 16.86
C TYR A 31 0.89 14.90 15.93
N HIS A 32 1.74 15.79 16.42
CA HIS A 32 2.26 16.92 15.66
C HIS A 32 3.79 16.90 15.79
N GLU A 33 4.46 16.65 14.66
CA GLU A 33 5.92 16.76 14.58
C GLU A 33 6.28 18.15 14.09
N THR A 34 7.16 18.85 14.81
CA THR A 34 7.57 20.22 14.47
C THR A 34 8.90 20.27 13.74
N ASP A 35 9.69 19.20 13.85
CA ASP A 35 10.94 19.05 13.11
C ASP A 35 10.65 18.49 11.70
N PRO A 36 10.95 19.23 10.61
CA PRO A 36 10.74 18.76 9.25
C PRO A 36 11.51 17.47 8.91
N ALA A 37 12.69 17.25 9.50
CA ALA A 37 13.46 16.02 9.27
C ALA A 37 12.76 14.80 9.87
N ALA A 38 12.25 14.94 11.10
CA ALA A 38 11.48 13.89 11.76
C ALA A 38 10.14 13.62 11.05
N LEU A 39 9.51 14.66 10.49
CA LEU A 39 8.29 14.55 9.70
C LEU A 39 8.51 13.72 8.42
N ASP A 40 9.59 13.98 7.68
CA ASP A 40 9.93 13.21 6.47
C ASP A 40 10.13 11.72 6.79
N VAL A 41 10.91 11.42 7.84
CA VAL A 41 11.11 10.04 8.31
C VAL A 41 9.79 9.38 8.71
N MET A 42 8.90 10.12 9.39
CA MET A 42 7.57 9.63 9.77
C MET A 42 6.72 9.34 8.53
N MET A 43 6.76 10.18 7.49
CA MET A 43 6.02 9.96 6.24
C MET A 43 6.51 8.72 5.50
N TYR A 44 7.83 8.48 5.41
CA TYR A 44 8.37 7.26 4.82
C TYR A 44 7.93 6.00 5.60
N ARG A 45 8.00 6.03 6.92
CA ARG A 45 7.59 4.90 7.78
C ARG A 45 6.08 4.67 7.75
N GLY A 46 5.29 5.72 7.76
CA GLY A 46 3.83 5.67 7.63
C GLY A 46 3.41 5.12 6.27
N GLY A 47 4.05 5.57 5.18
CA GLY A 47 3.86 5.03 3.85
C GLY A 47 4.26 3.56 3.74
N ALA A 48 5.40 3.17 4.34
CA ALA A 48 5.84 1.79 4.41
C ALA A 48 4.81 0.90 5.13
N LEU A 49 4.31 1.36 6.29
CA LEU A 49 3.27 0.65 7.05
C LEU A 49 1.97 0.53 6.25
N ALA A 50 1.54 1.61 5.58
CA ALA A 50 0.34 1.58 4.73
C ALA A 50 0.46 0.52 3.63
N LEU A 51 1.61 0.46 2.94
CA LEU A 51 1.85 -0.53 1.90
C LEU A 51 1.95 -1.96 2.44
N ALA A 52 2.55 -2.16 3.62
CA ALA A 52 2.63 -3.47 4.26
C ALA A 52 1.24 -3.99 4.67
N LEU A 53 0.41 -3.13 5.29
CA LEU A 53 -0.98 -3.46 5.64
C LEU A 53 -1.82 -3.71 4.38
N SER A 54 -1.56 -2.96 3.31
CA SER A 54 -2.18 -3.19 2.01
C SER A 54 -1.82 -4.54 1.42
N ALA A 55 -0.54 -4.92 1.47
CA ALA A 55 -0.09 -6.24 1.04
C ALA A 55 -0.78 -7.34 1.85
N PHE A 56 -0.86 -7.18 3.18
CA PHE A 56 -1.53 -8.12 4.07
C PHE A 56 -3.03 -8.28 3.74
N THR A 57 -3.74 -7.20 3.46
CA THR A 57 -5.16 -7.23 3.08
C THR A 57 -5.39 -7.77 1.67
N LEU A 58 -4.52 -7.44 0.72
CA LEU A 58 -4.62 -7.91 -0.66
C LEU A 58 -4.24 -9.39 -0.80
N TRP A 59 -3.34 -9.92 0.04
CA TRP A 59 -2.85 -11.30 -0.04
C TRP A 59 -3.97 -12.36 -0.13
N PRO A 60 -4.92 -12.45 0.83
CA PRO A 60 -5.97 -13.46 0.78
C PRO A 60 -6.88 -13.30 -0.44
N ILE A 61 -7.20 -12.05 -0.79
CA ILE A 61 -8.06 -11.72 -1.93
C ILE A 61 -7.40 -12.15 -3.25
N CYS A 62 -6.15 -11.77 -3.44
CA CYS A 62 -5.38 -12.09 -4.65
C CYS A 62 -5.22 -13.61 -4.82
N ASN A 63 -4.93 -14.34 -3.75
CA ASN A 63 -4.81 -15.80 -3.78
C ASN A 63 -6.14 -16.50 -4.07
N TYR A 64 -7.24 -16.03 -3.49
CA TYR A 64 -8.55 -16.56 -3.78
C TYR A 64 -8.98 -16.30 -5.23
N ARG A 65 -8.83 -15.05 -5.70
CA ARG A 65 -9.17 -14.64 -7.07
C ARG A 65 -8.32 -15.36 -8.12
N ALA A 66 -7.04 -15.60 -7.85
CA ALA A 66 -6.17 -16.39 -8.73
C ALA A 66 -6.64 -17.84 -8.92
N ARG A 67 -7.37 -18.41 -7.93
CA ARG A 67 -7.94 -19.76 -8.02
C ARG A 67 -9.31 -19.76 -8.72
N VAL A 68 -10.17 -18.79 -8.41
CA VAL A 68 -11.57 -18.77 -8.87
C VAL A 68 -11.74 -18.09 -10.23
N ALA A 69 -10.90 -17.12 -10.57
CA ALA A 69 -10.99 -16.34 -11.81
C ALA A 69 -9.59 -16.02 -12.38
N PRO A 70 -8.80 -17.04 -12.76
CA PRO A 70 -7.44 -16.84 -13.24
C PRO A 70 -7.40 -15.97 -14.50
N GLY A 71 -6.51 -14.98 -14.53
CA GLY A 71 -6.31 -14.09 -15.69
C GLY A 71 -7.42 -13.06 -15.93
N VAL A 72 -8.45 -13.01 -15.09
CA VAL A 72 -9.56 -12.07 -15.25
C VAL A 72 -9.24 -10.69 -14.65
N ASP A 73 -8.58 -10.68 -13.49
CA ASP A 73 -8.30 -9.47 -12.73
C ASP A 73 -6.91 -8.90 -13.00
N THR A 74 -6.88 -7.67 -13.49
CA THR A 74 -5.65 -6.93 -13.80
C THR A 74 -5.79 -5.50 -13.33
N PHE A 75 -4.70 -4.96 -12.80
CA PHE A 75 -4.52 -3.53 -12.66
C PHE A 75 -3.39 -3.12 -13.60
N SER A 76 -3.70 -2.26 -14.56
CA SER A 76 -2.90 -2.03 -15.75
C SER A 76 -2.60 -3.36 -16.48
N PHE A 77 -1.35 -3.62 -16.84
CA PHE A 77 -0.87 -4.86 -17.46
C PHE A 77 -0.43 -5.93 -16.44
N ILE A 78 -0.50 -5.65 -15.14
CA ILE A 78 0.00 -6.56 -14.10
C ILE A 78 -1.17 -7.36 -13.51
N PRO A 79 -1.12 -8.71 -13.56
CA PRO A 79 -2.09 -9.57 -12.89
C PRO A 79 -2.18 -9.29 -11.39
N MET A 80 -3.40 -9.29 -10.85
CA MET A 80 -3.69 -9.00 -9.45
C MET A 80 -2.83 -9.82 -8.46
N ARG A 81 -2.50 -11.07 -8.81
CA ARG A 81 -1.65 -11.97 -7.99
C ARG A 81 -0.27 -11.41 -7.63
N TYR A 82 0.27 -10.51 -8.45
CA TYR A 82 1.61 -9.95 -8.25
C TYR A 82 1.60 -8.68 -7.41
N TRP A 83 0.46 -8.00 -7.31
CA TRP A 83 0.37 -6.70 -6.66
C TRP A 83 0.63 -6.75 -5.16
N THR A 84 0.37 -7.89 -4.52
CA THR A 84 0.76 -8.07 -3.11
C THR A 84 2.28 -7.98 -2.94
N TRP A 85 3.04 -8.58 -3.85
CA TRP A 85 4.50 -8.52 -3.82
C TRP A 85 5.03 -7.15 -4.20
N VAL A 86 4.38 -6.49 -5.16
CA VAL A 86 4.70 -5.10 -5.53
C VAL A 86 4.49 -4.16 -4.33
N ALA A 87 3.37 -4.28 -3.62
CA ALA A 87 3.10 -3.50 -2.43
C ALA A 87 4.11 -3.80 -1.30
N LEU A 88 4.43 -5.07 -1.07
CA LEU A 88 5.43 -5.46 -0.07
C LEU A 88 6.84 -4.94 -0.42
N ALA A 89 7.25 -5.03 -1.68
CA ALA A 89 8.52 -4.48 -2.14
C ALA A 89 8.57 -2.96 -1.98
N GLY A 90 7.47 -2.26 -2.29
CA GLY A 90 7.33 -0.82 -2.03
C GLY A 90 7.43 -0.49 -0.54
N ALA A 91 6.83 -1.30 0.33
CA ALA A 91 6.92 -1.13 1.79
C ALA A 91 8.37 -1.26 2.29
N ILE A 92 9.08 -2.30 1.84
CA ILE A 92 10.49 -2.51 2.19
C ILE A 92 11.36 -1.36 1.65
N GLY A 93 11.10 -0.90 0.43
CA GLY A 93 11.81 0.22 -0.17
C GLY A 93 11.63 1.54 0.60
N LEU A 94 10.39 1.89 0.96
CA LEU A 94 10.11 3.08 1.76
C LEU A 94 10.70 2.98 3.17
N LEU A 95 10.62 1.80 3.79
CA LEU A 95 11.22 1.58 5.10
C LEU A 95 12.75 1.71 5.03
N GLY A 96 13.39 1.11 4.02
CA GLY A 96 14.82 1.23 3.78
C GLY A 96 15.24 2.69 3.55
N TRP A 97 14.48 3.43 2.74
CA TRP A 97 14.75 4.85 2.49
C TRP A 97 14.62 5.71 3.75
N SER A 98 13.74 5.33 4.69
CA SER A 98 13.58 6.05 5.96
C SER A 98 14.83 6.10 6.84
N PHE A 99 15.85 5.28 6.57
CA PHE A 99 17.14 5.33 7.26
C PHE A 99 18.15 6.31 6.64
N PHE A 100 17.87 6.79 5.42
CA PHE A 100 18.71 7.72 4.68
C PHE A 100 18.06 9.09 4.48
N ALA A 101 16.77 9.21 4.81
CA ALA A 101 16.11 10.50 4.95
C ALA A 101 16.63 11.18 6.24
N THR A 102 17.42 12.23 6.06
CA THR A 102 17.98 13.11 7.11
C THR A 102 17.59 14.54 6.83
#